data_AF-A0A8T4SQ60-F1
#
_entry.id   AF-A0A8T4SQ60-F1
#
_cell.length_a   1.000
_cell.length_b   1.000
_cell.length_c   1.000
_cell.angle_alpha   90.00
_cell.angle_beta   90.00
_cell.angle_gamma   90.00
#
_symmetry.space_group_name_H-M   'P 1'
#
loop_
_entity.id
_entity.type
_entity.pdbx_description
1 polymer ?
#
loop_
_entity_poly.entity_id
_entity_poly.type
_entity_poly.pdbx_seq_one_letter_code
_entity_poly.pdbx_strand_id
1 'polypeptide(L)'
;MSSYDLERVIKDKIEPLIEEAMQKFLGVTIREVEQDITEKIGGEKIIGLQVRVDLSFKEAKKLFKKEFLERTLKTHYGNVSEVADIVGLDRRSIHRDLRTLGIDMKRVREKLYKVGYFEKEAVDGVIRKVLEQYKQSIRPERLEKMYEHVPELSEHIVHYLPLTMTWKEAEREFERKYLKAALERSGTVSNTARTIGLRYETLLRKMKKLGL
;
A
#
# COMPACT_ATOMS: atom_id res chain seq x y z
N MET A 1 -1.45 -14.18 -5.67
CA MET A 1 0.02 -14.11 -5.80
C MET A 1 0.64 -14.40 -4.46
N SER A 2 1.75 -15.12 -4.44
CA SER A 2 2.46 -15.46 -3.19
C SER A 2 3.31 -14.27 -2.73
N SER A 3 3.62 -14.17 -1.42
CA SER A 3 4.69 -13.29 -0.90
C SER A 3 6.01 -13.48 -1.68
N TYR A 4 6.22 -14.72 -2.15
CA TYR A 4 7.38 -15.15 -2.91
C TYR A 4 7.47 -14.52 -4.32
N ASP A 5 6.34 -14.14 -4.91
CA ASP A 5 6.32 -13.49 -6.23
C ASP A 5 6.75 -12.02 -6.11
N LEU A 6 6.32 -11.34 -5.04
CA LEU A 6 6.69 -9.94 -4.79
C LEU A 6 8.17 -9.80 -4.41
N GLU A 7 8.68 -10.67 -3.53
CA GLU A 7 10.10 -10.69 -3.17
C GLU A 7 10.99 -10.90 -4.40
N ARG A 8 10.61 -11.81 -5.31
CA ARG A 8 11.30 -12.00 -6.59
C ARG A 8 11.23 -10.78 -7.49
N VAL A 9 10.06 -10.15 -7.62
CA VAL A 9 9.93 -8.91 -8.41
C VAL A 9 10.81 -7.80 -7.84
N ILE A 10 10.84 -7.64 -6.51
CA ILE A 10 11.69 -6.64 -5.87
C ILE A 10 13.14 -6.87 -6.24
N LYS A 11 13.62 -8.10 -6.03
CA LYS A 11 15.02 -8.46 -6.29
C LYS A 11 15.41 -8.42 -7.76
N ASP A 12 14.58 -8.98 -8.63
CA ASP A 12 14.95 -9.21 -10.04
C ASP A 12 14.63 -8.01 -10.94
N LYS A 13 13.80 -7.07 -10.48
CA LYS A 13 13.33 -5.93 -11.28
C LYS A 13 13.49 -4.58 -10.60
N ILE A 14 13.14 -4.46 -9.31
CA ILE A 14 13.09 -3.14 -8.64
C ILE A 14 14.46 -2.72 -8.13
N GLU A 15 15.21 -3.63 -7.47
CA GLU A 15 16.58 -3.38 -7.01
C GLU A 15 17.47 -2.83 -8.16
N PRO A 16 17.55 -3.49 -9.34
CA PRO A 16 18.36 -2.98 -10.45
C PRO A 16 17.96 -1.57 -10.94
N LEU A 17 16.66 -1.25 -10.93
CA LEU A 17 16.19 0.08 -11.36
C LEU A 17 16.64 1.18 -10.38
N ILE A 18 16.60 0.89 -9.09
CA ILE A 18 17.04 1.81 -8.04
C ILE A 18 18.56 1.97 -8.13
N GLU A 19 19.31 0.88 -8.24
CA GLU A 19 20.77 0.90 -8.41
C GLU A 19 21.18 1.74 -9.63
N GLU A 20 20.55 1.50 -10.78
CA GLU A 20 20.84 2.24 -12.02
C GLU A 20 20.57 3.75 -11.84
N ALA A 21 19.42 4.11 -11.26
CA ALA A 21 19.09 5.51 -11.00
C ALA A 21 20.09 6.16 -10.04
N MET A 22 20.49 5.48 -8.96
CA MET A 22 21.46 6.00 -8.00
C MET A 22 22.84 6.18 -8.62
N GLN A 23 23.33 5.19 -9.39
CA GLN A 23 24.59 5.32 -10.12
C GLN A 23 24.54 6.50 -11.10
N LYS A 24 23.42 6.67 -11.81
CA LYS A 24 23.25 7.75 -12.80
C LYS A 24 23.17 9.14 -12.18
N PHE A 25 22.41 9.30 -11.09
CA PHE A 25 22.08 10.63 -10.55
C PHE A 25 22.87 10.98 -9.27
N LEU A 26 23.17 10.00 -8.42
CA LEU A 26 23.99 10.17 -7.22
C LEU A 26 25.48 9.85 -7.48
N GLY A 27 25.80 9.18 -8.60
CA GLY A 27 27.16 8.77 -8.93
C GLY A 27 27.69 7.60 -8.09
N VAL A 28 26.86 7.04 -7.21
CA VAL A 28 27.17 5.91 -6.33
C VAL A 28 25.87 5.19 -5.94
N THR A 29 25.94 3.88 -5.71
CA THR A 29 24.88 3.12 -5.02
C THR A 29 25.10 3.23 -3.51
N ILE A 30 24.04 3.58 -2.77
CA ILE A 30 24.02 3.60 -1.31
C ILE A 30 23.11 2.45 -0.87
N ARG A 31 23.70 1.37 -0.38
CA ARG A 31 22.98 0.10 -0.13
C ARG A 31 21.87 0.28 0.90
N GLU A 32 22.08 1.13 1.91
CA GLU A 32 21.11 1.43 2.96
C GLU A 32 19.88 2.13 2.38
N VAL A 33 20.07 3.07 1.44
CA VAL A 33 18.96 3.76 0.75
C VAL A 33 18.18 2.79 -0.13
N GLU A 34 18.87 1.94 -0.89
CA GLU A 34 18.24 0.92 -1.72
C GLU A 34 17.43 -0.08 -0.89
N GLN A 35 18.00 -0.60 0.21
CA GLN A 35 17.32 -1.49 1.14
C GLN A 35 16.09 -0.83 1.77
N ASP A 36 16.21 0.43 2.23
CA ASP A 36 15.09 1.15 2.81
C ASP A 36 13.96 1.42 1.80
N ILE A 37 14.30 1.75 0.54
CA ILE A 37 13.32 1.93 -0.53
C ILE A 37 12.63 0.61 -0.82
N THR A 38 13.38 -0.47 -1.05
CA THR A 38 12.82 -1.78 -1.41
C THR A 38 12.02 -2.40 -0.28
N GLU A 39 12.46 -2.27 0.99
CA GLU A 39 11.71 -2.70 2.16
C GLU A 39 10.40 -1.92 2.31
N LYS A 40 10.42 -0.60 2.08
CA LYS A 40 9.18 0.19 2.13
C LYS A 40 8.25 -0.11 0.97
N ILE A 41 8.76 -0.29 -0.25
CA ILE A 41 7.99 -0.67 -1.43
C ILE A 41 7.39 -2.09 -1.30
N GLY A 42 8.13 -3.02 -0.69
CA GLY A 42 7.68 -4.40 -0.47
C GLY A 42 6.80 -4.57 0.77
N GLY A 43 7.13 -3.87 1.85
CA GLY A 43 6.44 -3.91 3.14
C GLY A 43 5.19 -3.03 3.19
N GLU A 44 5.17 -1.92 2.46
CA GLU A 44 3.94 -1.24 2.10
C GLU A 44 3.51 -1.78 0.75
N LYS A 45 2.64 -2.81 0.72
CA LYS A 45 1.87 -3.05 -0.51
C LYS A 45 1.27 -1.70 -0.93
N ILE A 46 1.72 -1.17 -2.07
CA ILE A 46 1.56 0.20 -2.56
C ILE A 46 0.11 0.39 -3.04
N ILE A 47 -0.85 0.19 -2.14
CA ILE A 47 -2.21 0.58 -2.41
C ILE A 47 -2.44 1.99 -1.88
N GLY A 48 -1.48 2.62 -1.16
CA GLY A 48 -1.64 3.99 -0.64
C GLY A 48 -2.97 4.21 0.10
N LEU A 49 -3.51 3.14 0.71
CA LEU A 49 -4.79 3.17 1.41
C LEU A 49 -4.54 3.69 2.82
N GLN A 50 -5.25 4.77 3.15
CA GLN A 50 -5.11 5.37 4.47
C GLN A 50 -5.90 4.57 5.49
N VAL A 51 -5.28 4.31 6.64
CA VAL A 51 -5.94 3.63 7.76
C VAL A 51 -6.44 4.69 8.75
N ARG A 52 -7.75 4.86 8.81
CA ARG A 52 -8.42 5.86 9.66
C ARG A 52 -8.61 5.37 11.08
N VAL A 53 -7.59 5.57 11.92
CA VAL A 53 -7.58 5.16 13.33
C VAL A 53 -8.42 6.04 14.26
N ASP A 54 -8.92 7.17 13.75
CA ASP A 54 -9.90 8.03 14.41
C ASP A 54 -11.33 7.46 14.38
N LEU A 55 -11.61 6.49 13.50
CA LEU A 55 -12.88 5.78 13.42
C LEU A 55 -12.86 4.49 14.24
N SER A 56 -14.03 3.94 14.55
CA SER A 56 -14.12 2.59 15.14
C SER A 56 -13.54 1.53 14.18
N PHE A 57 -13.13 0.38 14.71
CA PHE A 57 -12.53 -0.69 13.89
C PHE A 57 -13.45 -1.12 12.75
N LYS A 58 -14.76 -1.20 13.00
CA LYS A 58 -15.76 -1.59 12.00
C LYS A 58 -15.89 -0.54 10.89
N GLU A 59 -15.94 0.73 11.25
CA GLU A 59 -16.07 1.84 10.30
C GLU A 59 -14.80 2.02 9.47
N ALA A 60 -13.64 2.01 10.12
CA ALA A 60 -12.34 2.06 9.46
C ALA A 60 -12.18 0.91 8.46
N LYS A 61 -12.58 -0.31 8.85
CA LYS A 61 -12.55 -1.48 7.96
C LYS A 61 -13.51 -1.34 6.78
N LYS A 62 -14.71 -0.79 7.01
CA LYS A 62 -15.69 -0.54 5.95
C LYS A 62 -15.15 0.48 4.94
N LEU A 63 -14.57 1.57 5.42
CA LEU A 63 -13.97 2.59 4.58
C LEU A 63 -12.77 2.04 3.80
N PHE A 64 -11.87 1.32 4.48
CA PHE A 64 -10.74 0.66 3.84
C PHE A 64 -11.19 -0.31 2.74
N LYS A 65 -12.22 -1.15 3.00
CA LYS A 65 -12.78 -2.06 1.99
C LYS A 65 -13.34 -1.31 0.79
N LYS A 66 -14.02 -0.19 1.02
CA LYS A 66 -14.55 0.66 -0.04
C LYS A 66 -13.44 1.19 -0.93
N GLU A 67 -12.44 1.83 -0.33
CA GLU A 67 -11.32 2.41 -1.08
C GLU A 67 -10.52 1.34 -1.83
N PHE A 68 -10.29 0.19 -1.19
CA PHE A 68 -9.65 -0.96 -1.82
C PHE A 68 -10.40 -1.39 -3.08
N LEU A 69 -11.70 -1.69 -2.97
CA LEU A 69 -12.51 -2.12 -4.11
C LEU A 69 -12.61 -1.03 -5.19
N GLU A 70 -12.79 0.24 -4.82
CA GLU A 70 -12.83 1.34 -5.79
C GLU A 70 -11.52 1.48 -6.57
N ARG A 71 -10.37 1.32 -5.91
CA ARG A 71 -9.07 1.36 -6.57
C ARG A 71 -8.90 0.15 -7.49
N THR A 72 -9.12 -1.07 -6.99
CA THR A 72 -9.01 -2.28 -7.82
C THR A 72 -9.95 -2.22 -9.03
N LEU A 73 -11.19 -1.73 -8.86
CA LEU A 73 -12.10 -1.57 -9.99
C LEU A 73 -11.61 -0.53 -11.00
N LYS A 74 -11.01 0.58 -10.56
CA LYS A 74 -10.44 1.57 -11.50
C LYS A 74 -9.25 1.00 -12.26
N THR A 75 -8.34 0.31 -11.56
CA THR A 75 -7.16 -0.32 -12.16
C THR A 75 -7.53 -1.35 -13.22
N HIS A 76 -8.65 -2.06 -13.03
CA HIS A 76 -9.15 -3.07 -13.97
C HIS A 76 -10.35 -2.57 -14.79
N TYR A 77 -10.41 -1.27 -15.11
CA TYR A 77 -11.37 -0.67 -16.04
C TYR A 77 -12.87 -0.95 -15.73
N GLY A 78 -13.19 -1.19 -14.47
CA GLY A 78 -14.53 -1.54 -14.00
C GLY A 78 -14.98 -2.95 -14.41
N ASN A 79 -14.04 -3.85 -14.72
CA ASN A 79 -14.31 -5.27 -14.99
C ASN A 79 -14.53 -6.04 -13.68
N VAL A 80 -15.80 -6.18 -13.29
CA VAL A 80 -16.19 -6.82 -12.02
C VAL A 80 -15.77 -8.30 -11.94
N SER A 81 -15.75 -9.02 -13.07
CA SER A 81 -15.35 -10.44 -13.09
C SER A 81 -13.86 -10.59 -12.77
N GLU A 82 -13.03 -9.83 -13.47
CA GLU A 82 -11.57 -9.83 -13.26
C GLU A 82 -11.21 -9.35 -11.86
N VAL A 83 -11.88 -8.30 -11.36
CA VAL A 83 -11.69 -7.87 -9.97
C VAL A 83 -12.07 -8.97 -8.98
N ALA A 84 -13.18 -9.68 -9.19
CA ALA A 84 -13.59 -10.77 -8.31
C ALA A 84 -12.51 -11.85 -8.19
N ASP A 85 -11.93 -12.26 -9.33
CA ASP A 85 -10.84 -13.24 -9.38
C ASP A 85 -9.59 -12.74 -8.66
N ILE A 86 -9.18 -11.49 -8.93
CA ILE A 86 -8.01 -10.85 -8.33
C ILE A 86 -8.14 -10.72 -6.81
N VAL A 87 -9.28 -10.22 -6.34
CA VAL A 87 -9.49 -10.01 -4.91
C VAL A 87 -9.84 -11.31 -4.17
N GLY A 88 -9.99 -12.44 -4.90
CA GLY A 88 -10.33 -13.74 -4.34
C GLY A 88 -11.72 -13.76 -3.70
N LEU A 89 -12.68 -13.02 -4.25
CA LEU A 89 -14.07 -13.00 -3.82
C LEU A 89 -14.97 -13.47 -4.95
N ASP A 90 -16.13 -14.06 -4.61
CA ASP A 90 -17.10 -14.38 -5.65
C ASP A 90 -17.73 -13.11 -6.24
N ARG A 91 -18.06 -13.15 -7.53
CA ARG A 91 -18.67 -12.02 -8.24
C ARG A 91 -19.95 -11.51 -7.59
N ARG A 92 -20.77 -12.37 -6.95
CA ARG A 92 -22.00 -11.94 -6.26
C ARG A 92 -21.67 -11.15 -4.99
N SER A 93 -20.62 -11.54 -4.26
CA SER A 93 -20.09 -10.82 -3.12
C SER A 93 -19.59 -9.44 -3.53
N ILE A 94 -18.88 -9.31 -4.65
CA ILE A 94 -18.49 -7.99 -5.18
C ILE A 94 -19.73 -7.14 -5.44
N HIS A 95 -20.73 -7.64 -6.17
CA HIS A 95 -21.96 -6.88 -6.41
C HIS A 95 -22.70 -6.48 -5.13
N ARG A 96 -22.70 -7.33 -4.09
CA ARG A 96 -23.25 -6.99 -2.77
C ARG A 96 -22.42 -5.90 -2.09
N ASP A 97 -21.09 -6.01 -2.12
CA ASP A 97 -20.18 -5.02 -1.56
C ASP A 97 -20.36 -3.66 -2.24
N LEU A 98 -20.48 -3.60 -3.57
CA LEU A 98 -20.75 -2.36 -4.32
C LEU A 98 -22.00 -1.64 -3.80
N ARG A 99 -23.10 -2.37 -3.59
CA ARG A 99 -24.34 -1.79 -3.06
C ARG A 99 -24.20 -1.33 -1.62
N THR A 100 -23.64 -2.17 -0.75
CA THR A 100 -23.55 -1.88 0.69
C THR A 100 -22.52 -0.80 1.05
N LEU A 101 -21.50 -0.64 0.22
CA LEU A 101 -20.46 0.39 0.37
C LEU A 101 -20.78 1.68 -0.41
N GLY A 102 -21.84 1.67 -1.23
CA GLY A 102 -22.24 2.80 -2.06
C GLY A 102 -21.17 3.15 -3.10
N ILE A 103 -20.63 2.14 -3.78
CA ILE A 103 -19.67 2.29 -4.88
C ILE A 103 -20.47 2.42 -6.18
N ASP A 104 -20.33 3.55 -6.86
CA ASP A 104 -20.98 3.83 -8.13
C ASP A 104 -20.08 3.43 -9.30
N MET A 105 -20.49 2.39 -10.04
CA MET A 105 -19.75 1.89 -11.20
C MET A 105 -19.66 2.90 -12.35
N LYS A 106 -20.60 3.85 -12.46
CA LYS A 106 -20.50 4.92 -13.46
C LYS A 106 -19.31 5.82 -13.15
N ARG A 107 -19.20 6.29 -11.91
CA ARG A 107 -18.07 7.11 -11.43
C ARG A 107 -16.73 6.39 -11.51
N VAL A 108 -16.70 5.09 -11.24
CA VAL A 108 -15.49 4.26 -11.38
C VAL A 108 -14.99 4.27 -12.83
N ARG A 109 -15.90 4.19 -13.80
CA ARG A 109 -15.59 4.18 -15.23
C ARG A 109 -15.37 5.57 -15.85
N GLU A 110 -15.88 6.63 -15.23
CA GLU A 110 -15.62 8.02 -15.63
C GLU A 110 -14.24 8.50 -15.17
N LYS A 111 -13.77 8.01 -14.02
CA LYS A 111 -12.45 8.32 -13.45
C LYS A 111 -11.41 7.25 -13.77
N LEU A 112 -11.37 6.81 -15.02
CA LEU A 112 -10.28 5.99 -15.53
C LEU A 112 -9.04 6.88 -15.68
N TYR A 113 -8.36 7.15 -14.57
CA TYR A 113 -6.98 7.63 -14.61
C TYR A 113 -6.14 6.62 -15.40
N LYS A 114 -5.10 7.06 -16.11
CA LYS A 114 -4.11 6.14 -16.69
C LYS A 114 -3.67 5.19 -15.56
N VAL A 115 -3.82 3.88 -15.80
CA VAL A 115 -3.45 2.81 -14.87
C VAL A 115 -2.07 3.12 -14.29
N GLY A 116 -1.93 3.08 -12.96
CA GLY A 116 -0.65 3.31 -12.27
C GLY A 116 -0.44 4.70 -11.69
N TYR A 117 -1.34 5.68 -11.85
CA TYR A 117 -1.13 7.03 -11.29
C TYR A 117 -1.03 7.06 -9.76
N PHE A 118 -1.95 6.38 -9.05
CA PHE A 118 -1.94 6.39 -7.58
C PHE A 118 -0.76 5.61 -7.01
N GLU A 119 -0.42 4.52 -7.67
CA GLU A 119 0.71 3.66 -7.32
C GLU A 119 2.03 4.38 -7.60
N LYS A 120 2.10 5.17 -8.67
CA LYS A 120 3.24 6.03 -8.99
C LYS A 120 3.45 7.09 -7.92
N GLU A 121 2.42 7.83 -7.53
CA GLU A 121 2.52 8.85 -6.48
C GLU A 121 2.92 8.24 -5.13
N ALA A 122 2.44 7.02 -4.83
CA ALA A 122 2.83 6.32 -3.62
C ALA A 122 4.30 5.86 -3.65
N VAL A 123 4.78 5.30 -4.76
CA VAL A 123 6.22 4.97 -4.94
C VAL A 123 7.08 6.23 -4.87
N ASP A 124 6.67 7.30 -5.55
CA ASP A 124 7.38 8.59 -5.56
C ASP A 124 7.54 9.12 -4.13
N GLY A 125 6.43 9.15 -3.37
CA GLY A 125 6.45 9.57 -1.97
C GLY A 125 7.35 8.71 -1.07
N VAL A 126 7.38 7.38 -1.29
CA VAL A 126 8.28 6.47 -0.56
C VAL A 126 9.74 6.80 -0.86
N ILE A 127 10.11 6.90 -2.13
CA ILE A 127 11.49 7.19 -2.56
C ILE A 127 11.93 8.55 -2.00
N ARG A 128 11.10 9.58 -2.14
CA ARG A 128 11.43 10.92 -1.62
C ARG A 128 11.63 10.91 -0.11
N LYS A 129 10.74 10.24 0.62
CA LYS A 129 10.82 10.15 2.07
C LYS A 129 12.10 9.45 2.53
N VAL A 130 12.51 8.38 1.85
CA VAL A 130 13.78 7.70 2.16
C VAL A 130 14.95 8.63 1.86
N LEU A 131 15.04 9.18 0.65
CA LEU A 131 16.13 10.09 0.27
C LEU A 131 16.30 11.26 1.26
N GLU A 132 15.19 11.82 1.74
CA GLU A 132 15.18 12.90 2.73
C GLU A 132 15.83 12.51 4.06
N GLN A 133 15.71 11.24 4.48
CA GLN A 133 16.38 10.72 5.69
C GLN A 133 17.91 10.71 5.54
N TYR A 134 18.41 10.58 4.31
CA TYR A 134 19.83 10.51 4.00
C TYR A 134 20.42 11.82 3.46
N LYS A 135 19.64 12.91 3.42
CA LYS A 135 20.05 14.18 2.80
C LYS A 135 21.35 14.79 3.32
N GLN A 136 21.73 14.51 4.57
CA GLN A 136 22.98 15.01 5.17
C GLN A 136 24.22 14.25 4.68
N SER A 137 24.03 13.04 4.18
CA SER A 137 25.10 12.16 3.70
C SER A 137 25.28 12.23 2.18
N ILE A 138 24.40 12.95 1.48
CA ILE A 138 24.37 13.07 0.02
C ILE A 138 24.64 14.54 -0.35
N ARG A 139 25.44 14.76 -1.39
CA ARG A 139 25.68 16.13 -1.89
C ARG A 139 24.37 16.77 -2.38
N PRO A 140 24.05 18.02 -1.99
CA PRO A 140 22.78 18.66 -2.34
C PRO A 140 22.48 18.64 -3.84
N GLU A 141 23.46 18.93 -4.69
CA GLU A 141 23.24 19.02 -6.16
C GLU A 141 22.92 17.65 -6.78
N ARG A 142 23.47 16.58 -6.20
CA ARG A 142 23.18 15.21 -6.65
C ARG A 142 21.84 14.73 -6.15
N LEU A 143 21.50 15.08 -4.91
CA LEU A 143 20.21 14.79 -4.32
C LEU A 143 19.07 15.46 -5.10
N GLU A 144 19.25 16.73 -5.48
CA GLU A 144 18.29 17.47 -6.31
C GLU A 144 18.07 16.78 -7.67
N LYS A 145 19.15 16.40 -8.36
CA LYS A 145 19.06 15.62 -9.60
C LYS A 145 18.31 14.30 -9.41
N MET A 146 18.54 13.59 -8.31
CA MET A 146 17.79 12.37 -8.00
C MET A 146 16.29 12.70 -7.83
N TYR A 147 15.96 13.75 -7.07
CA TYR A 147 14.57 14.18 -6.84
C TYR A 147 13.81 14.55 -8.12
N GLU A 148 14.49 15.12 -9.12
CA GLU A 148 13.91 15.42 -10.44
C GLU A 148 13.51 14.15 -11.21
N HIS A 149 14.22 13.03 -10.99
CA HIS A 149 14.02 11.78 -11.73
C HIS A 149 13.19 10.73 -10.97
N VAL A 150 12.82 10.99 -9.71
CA VAL A 150 11.93 10.11 -8.94
C VAL A 150 10.61 9.81 -9.68
N PRO A 151 9.95 10.75 -10.40
CA PRO A 151 8.70 10.44 -11.09
C PRO A 151 8.86 9.37 -12.19
N GLU A 152 9.96 9.41 -12.96
CA GLU A 152 10.25 8.43 -14.01
C GLU A 152 10.58 7.06 -13.39
N LEU A 153 11.47 7.05 -12.39
CA LEU A 153 11.82 5.84 -11.66
C LEU A 153 10.58 5.17 -11.05
N SER A 154 9.68 5.97 -10.47
CA SER A 154 8.43 5.48 -9.87
C SER A 154 7.51 4.83 -10.89
N GLU A 155 7.42 5.40 -12.10
CA GLU A 155 6.64 4.83 -13.20
C GLU A 155 7.19 3.47 -13.65
N HIS A 156 8.53 3.36 -13.77
CA HIS A 156 9.18 2.09 -14.10
C HIS A 156 9.00 1.04 -13.00
N ILE A 157 9.08 1.43 -11.73
CA ILE A 157 8.87 0.49 -10.61
C ILE A 157 7.43 -0.02 -10.60
N VAL A 158 6.44 0.86 -10.76
CA VAL A 158 5.01 0.50 -10.79
C VAL A 158 4.69 -0.47 -11.91
N HIS A 159 5.37 -0.39 -13.05
CA HIS A 159 5.20 -1.34 -14.15
C HIS A 159 5.49 -2.79 -13.73
N TYR A 160 6.46 -3.02 -12.84
CA TYR A 160 6.83 -4.37 -12.40
C TYR A 160 6.09 -4.82 -11.15
N LEU A 161 5.55 -3.89 -10.37
CA LEU A 161 4.88 -4.22 -9.12
C LEU A 161 3.59 -5.01 -9.38
N PRO A 162 3.38 -6.12 -8.66
CA PRO A 162 2.10 -6.77 -8.66
C PRO A 162 1.12 -5.95 -7.81
N LEU A 163 0.41 -5.03 -8.47
CA LEU A 163 -0.61 -4.17 -7.85
C LEU A 163 -1.86 -4.95 -7.42
N THR A 164 -1.89 -6.25 -7.67
CA THR A 164 -3.04 -7.11 -7.38
C THR A 164 -2.86 -7.82 -6.05
N MET A 165 -3.90 -7.81 -5.23
CA MET A 165 -3.94 -8.59 -4.00
C MET A 165 -5.34 -9.09 -3.70
N THR A 166 -5.40 -10.17 -2.94
CA THR A 166 -6.67 -10.67 -2.42
C THR A 166 -7.21 -9.76 -1.32
N TRP A 167 -8.53 -9.74 -1.16
CA TRP A 167 -9.17 -9.05 -0.03
C TRP A 167 -8.64 -9.57 1.31
N LYS A 168 -8.34 -10.86 1.43
CA LYS A 168 -7.80 -11.46 2.65
C LYS A 168 -6.44 -10.88 3.04
N GLU A 169 -5.58 -10.64 2.05
CA GLU A 169 -4.28 -10.01 2.27
C GLU A 169 -4.44 -8.53 2.64
N ALA A 170 -5.27 -7.80 1.88
CA ALA A 170 -5.57 -6.39 2.15
C ALA A 170 -6.14 -6.20 3.56
N GLU A 171 -7.06 -7.06 3.95
CA GLU A 171 -7.69 -7.07 5.28
C GLU A 171 -6.66 -7.34 6.37
N ARG A 172 -5.75 -8.30 6.19
CA ARG A 172 -4.70 -8.59 7.17
C ARG A 172 -3.77 -7.40 7.39
N GLU A 173 -3.37 -6.73 6.31
CA GLU A 173 -2.55 -5.52 6.36
C GLU A 173 -3.26 -4.37 7.06
N PHE A 174 -4.53 -4.13 6.71
CA PHE A 174 -5.38 -3.17 7.41
C PHE A 174 -5.44 -3.47 8.92
N GLU A 175 -5.72 -4.72 9.30
CA GLU A 175 -5.84 -5.09 10.72
C GLU A 175 -4.52 -4.87 11.46
N ARG A 176 -3.39 -5.22 10.86
CA ARG A 176 -2.06 -4.99 11.45
C ARG A 176 -1.78 -3.51 11.67
N LYS A 177 -1.93 -2.69 10.62
CA LYS A 177 -1.65 -1.25 10.67
C LYS A 177 -2.59 -0.52 11.62
N TYR A 178 -3.89 -0.81 11.55
CA TYR A 178 -4.90 -0.18 12.41
C TYR A 178 -4.66 -0.50 13.87
N LEU A 179 -4.45 -1.78 14.21
CA LEU A 179 -4.29 -2.20 15.60
C LEU A 179 -2.98 -1.70 16.20
N LYS A 180 -1.87 -1.72 15.45
CA LYS A 180 -0.59 -1.16 15.89
C LYS A 180 -0.74 0.32 16.27
N ALA A 181 -1.28 1.13 15.36
CA ALA A 181 -1.47 2.56 15.60
C ALA A 181 -2.51 2.85 16.71
N ALA A 182 -3.56 2.03 16.84
CA ALA A 182 -4.55 2.18 17.91
C ALA A 182 -3.98 1.84 19.30
N LEU A 183 -3.08 0.86 19.37
CA LEU A 183 -2.34 0.51 20.59
C LEU A 183 -1.39 1.63 21.01
N GLU A 184 -0.61 2.16 20.05
CA GLU A 184 0.30 3.29 20.28
C GLU A 184 -0.43 4.53 20.82
N ARG A 185 -1.65 4.81 20.34
CA ARG A 185 -2.46 5.95 20.82
C ARG A 185 -3.10 5.75 22.19
N SER A 186 -3.47 4.52 22.55
CA SER A 186 -4.29 4.27 23.75
C SER A 186 -3.47 3.78 24.95
N GLY A 187 -2.22 3.32 24.72
CA GLY A 187 -1.28 2.85 25.73
C GLY A 187 -1.59 1.48 26.36
N THR A 188 -2.86 1.07 26.44
CA THR A 188 -3.25 -0.24 27.01
C THR A 188 -4.27 -0.96 26.15
N VAL A 189 -4.21 -2.30 26.13
CA VAL A 189 -5.12 -3.16 25.35
C VAL A 189 -6.59 -2.97 25.75
N SER A 190 -6.87 -2.78 27.04
CA SER A 190 -8.23 -2.56 27.55
C SER A 190 -8.81 -1.24 27.05
N ASN A 191 -8.03 -0.16 27.11
CA ASN A 191 -8.46 1.14 26.59
C ASN A 191 -8.59 1.09 25.07
N THR A 192 -7.65 0.48 24.35
CA THR A 192 -7.73 0.30 22.90
C THR A 192 -9.04 -0.39 22.51
N ALA A 193 -9.38 -1.52 23.15
CA ALA A 193 -10.61 -2.27 22.86
C ALA A 193 -11.86 -1.39 22.99
N ARG A 194 -11.95 -0.61 24.08
CA ARG A 194 -13.06 0.33 24.31
C ARG A 194 -13.11 1.41 23.23
N THR A 195 -11.98 2.06 22.94
CA THR A 195 -11.88 3.17 21.97
C THR A 195 -12.27 2.74 20.56
N ILE A 196 -11.79 1.58 20.11
CA ILE A 196 -12.03 1.11 18.73
C ILE A 196 -13.32 0.31 18.57
N GLY A 197 -14.10 0.13 19.65
CA GLY A 197 -15.37 -0.59 19.64
C GLY A 197 -15.24 -2.10 19.41
N LEU A 198 -14.17 -2.72 19.91
CA LEU A 198 -13.98 -4.18 19.89
C LEU A 198 -14.12 -4.77 21.29
N ARG A 199 -14.61 -6.01 21.38
CA ARG A 199 -14.49 -6.79 22.61
C ARG A 199 -13.03 -7.08 22.90
N TYR A 200 -12.65 -7.06 24.18
CA TYR A 200 -11.27 -7.27 24.62
C TYR A 200 -10.67 -8.59 24.11
N GLU A 201 -11.41 -9.69 24.22
CA GLU A 201 -10.99 -11.02 23.78
C GLU A 201 -10.82 -11.07 22.26
N THR A 202 -11.65 -10.32 21.53
CA THR A 202 -11.55 -10.22 20.07
C THR A 202 -10.28 -9.47 19.66
N LEU A 203 -9.93 -8.40 20.38
CA LEU A 203 -8.69 -7.66 20.16
C LEU A 203 -7.47 -8.56 20.44
N LEU A 204 -7.43 -9.23 21.59
CA LEU A 204 -6.33 -10.15 21.94
C LEU A 204 -6.13 -11.25 20.89
N ARG A 205 -7.22 -11.88 20.43
CA ARG A 205 -7.15 -12.91 19.39
C ARG A 205 -6.57 -12.37 18.08
N LYS A 206 -6.94 -11.15 17.70
CA LYS A 206 -6.41 -10.49 16.49
C LYS A 206 -4.93 -10.14 16.66
N MET A 207 -4.53 -9.56 17.79
CA MET A 207 -3.13 -9.26 18.10
C MET A 207 -2.25 -10.52 18.01
N LYS A 208 -2.65 -11.61 18.68
CA LYS A 208 -1.94 -12.89 18.63
C LYS A 208 -1.78 -13.43 17.20
N LYS A 209 -2.82 -13.34 16.36
CA LYS A 209 -2.77 -13.79 14.96
C LYS A 209 -1.83 -12.93 14.11
N LEU A 210 -1.64 -11.66 14.47
CA LEU A 210 -0.85 -10.69 13.72
C LEU A 210 0.58 -10.53 14.26
N GLY A 211 0.92 -11.16 15.38
CA GLY A 211 2.22 -11.01 16.03
C GLY A 211 2.44 -9.61 16.60
N LEU A 212 1.36 -8.98 17.10
CA LEU A 212 1.37 -7.68 17.77
C LEU A 212 1.31 -7.84 19.29
#